data_AF-A0A0H3K1X6-F1
#
_entry.id   AF-A0A0H3K1X6-F1
#
_cell.length_a   1.000
_cell.length_b   1.000
_cell.length_c   1.000
_cell.angle_alpha   90.00
_cell.angle_beta   90.00
_cell.angle_gamma   90.00
#
_symmetry.space_group_name_H-M   'P 1'
#
loop_
_entity.id
_entity.type
_entity.pdbx_description
1 polymer ?
#
loop_
_entity_poly.entity_id
_entity_poly.type
_entity_poly.pdbx_seq_one_letter_code
_entity_poly.pdbx_strand_id
1 'polypeptide(L)' 'MTGLLYLGLILYLIGAWRFWVGFGKTHFSSNRAILTLLWPLLLVSQSFRQNFRRALKG' A
#
# COMPACT_ATOMS: atom_id res chain seq x y z
N MET A 1 24.99 6.00 -1.13
CA MET A 1 23.83 6.13 -2.04
C MET A 1 23.01 4.84 -2.14
N THR A 2 23.62 3.66 -2.10
CA THR A 2 22.94 2.34 -2.16
C THR A 2 22.02 2.06 -0.96
N GLY A 3 22.38 2.45 0.26
CA GLY A 3 21.58 2.18 1.46
C GLY A 3 20.16 2.75 1.43
N LEU A 4 19.96 3.94 0.83
CA LEU A 4 18.64 4.57 0.69
C LEU A 4 17.73 3.79 -0.28
N LEU A 5 18.31 3.19 -1.32
CA LEU A 5 17.55 2.37 -2.28
C LEU A 5 17.03 1.09 -1.61
N TYR A 6 17.88 0.43 -0.81
CA TYR A 6 17.46 -0.75 -0.05
C TYR A 6 16.39 -0.43 0.99
N LEU A 7 16.54 0.69 1.73
CA LEU A 7 15.53 1.14 2.67
C LEU A 7 14.19 1.43 1.99
N GLY A 8 14.21 2.12 0.85
CA GLY A 8 13.02 2.38 0.05
C GLY A 8 12.34 1.10 -0.43
N LEU A 9 13.11 0.10 -0.88
CA LEU A 9 12.59 -1.19 -1.31
C LEU A 9 11.95 -1.97 -0.15
N ILE A 10 12.57 -1.96 1.03
CA ILE A 10 12.01 -2.61 2.23
C ILE A 10 10.68 -1.97 2.61
N LEU A 11 10.61 -0.63 2.65
CA LEU A 11 9.37 0.09 2.93
C LEU A 11 8.28 -0.20 1.88
N TYR A 12 8.68 -0.25 0.60
CA TYR A 12 7.79 -0.62 -0.50
C TYR A 12 7.16 -1.99 -0.29
N LEU A 13 7.98 -3.00 -0.01
CA LEU A 13 7.54 -4.39 0.18
C LEU A 13 6.66 -4.54 1.43
N ILE A 14 7.03 -3.90 2.55
CA ILE A 14 6.24 -3.92 3.79
C ILE A 14 4.86 -3.29 3.55
N GLY A 15 4.82 -2.12 2.91
CA GLY A 15 3.56 -1.42 2.60
C GLY A 15 2.66 -2.25 1.69
N ALA A 16 3.24 -2.83 0.63
CA ALA A 16 2.53 -3.70 -0.30
C ALA A 16 1.98 -4.95 0.41
N TRP A 17 2.78 -5.64 1.21
CA TRP A 17 2.33 -6.82 1.95
C TRP A 17 1.21 -6.51 2.92
N ARG A 18 1.35 -5.46 3.74
CA ARG A 18 0.33 -5.05 4.71
C ARG A 18 -0.97 -4.63 4.04
N PHE A 19 -0.89 -3.86 2.96
CA PHE A 19 -2.06 -3.49 2.18
C PHE A 19 -2.74 -4.70 1.54
N TRP A 20 -1.95 -5.64 0.99
CA TRP A 20 -2.47 -6.87 0.41
C TRP A 20 -3.25 -7.68 1.45
N VAL A 21 -2.67 -7.95 2.63
CA VAL A 21 -3.32 -8.73 3.71
C VAL A 21 -4.57 -8.02 4.22
N GLY A 22 -4.50 -6.71 4.45
CA GLY A 22 -5.61 -5.91 4.96
C GLY A 22 -6.64 -5.49 3.91
N PHE A 23 -6.50 -5.89 2.65
CA PHE A 23 -7.32 -5.41 1.54
C PHE A 23 -8.82 -5.59 1.78
N GLY A 24 -9.22 -6.68 2.45
CA GLY A 24 -10.63 -6.95 2.79
C GLY A 24 -11.27 -5.94 3.74
N LYS A 25 -10.49 -5.09 4.42
CA LYS A 25 -10.98 -3.99 5.27
C LYS A 25 -11.16 -2.68 4.51
N THR A 26 -10.75 -2.64 3.25
CA THR A 26 -10.95 -1.48 2.38
C THR A 26 -12.35 -1.50 1.78
N HIS A 27 -12.78 -0.37 1.22
CA HIS A 27 -14.00 -0.30 0.41
C HIS A 27 -13.77 -0.66 -1.06
N PHE A 28 -12.57 -1.14 -1.43
CA PHE A 28 -12.30 -1.58 -2.79
C PHE A 28 -12.82 -3.00 -2.99
N SER A 29 -13.64 -3.20 -4.03
CA SER A 29 -14.16 -4.51 -4.42
C SER A 29 -13.28 -5.22 -5.44
N SER A 30 -12.44 -4.49 -6.18
CA SER A 30 -11.61 -5.02 -7.26
C SER A 30 -10.23 -4.35 -7.29
N ASN A 31 -9.37 -4.76 -8.24
CA ASN A 31 -8.05 -4.17 -8.47
C ASN A 31 -7.04 -4.33 -7.33
N ARG A 32 -7.20 -5.32 -6.44
CA ARG A 32 -6.26 -5.60 -5.33
C ARG A 32 -4.81 -5.58 -5.77
N ALA A 33 -4.48 -6.25 -6.87
CA ALA A 33 -3.10 -6.31 -7.37
C ALA A 33 -2.57 -4.96 -7.86
N ILE A 34 -3.34 -4.24 -8.68
CA ILE A 34 -2.96 -2.93 -9.21
C ILE A 34 -2.82 -1.91 -8.07
N LEU A 35 -3.78 -1.88 -7.15
CA LEU A 35 -3.78 -0.98 -5.99
C LEU A 35 -2.63 -1.28 -5.02
N THR A 36 -2.26 -2.55 -4.88
CA THR A 36 -1.11 -2.96 -4.06
C THR A 36 0.20 -2.58 -4.74
N LEU A 37 0.35 -2.80 -6.05
CA LEU A 37 1.59 -2.50 -6.75
C LEU A 37 1.83 -0.98 -6.83
N LEU A 38 0.78 -0.21 -7.13
CA LEU A 38 0.86 1.23 -7.33
C LEU A 38 0.68 2.04 -6.03
N TRP A 39 0.72 1.39 -4.87
CA TRP A 39 0.36 2.00 -3.59
C TRP A 39 1.07 3.34 -3.30
N PRO A 40 2.39 3.53 -3.57
CA PRO A 40 3.07 4.78 -3.23
C PRO A 40 2.56 5.94 -4.09
N LEU A 41 2.26 5.68 -5.37
CA LEU A 41 1.74 6.67 -6.30
C LEU A 41 0.32 7.08 -5.93
N LEU A 42 -0.47 6.13 -5.42
CA LEU A 42 -1.86 6.36 -5.07
C LEU A 42 -2.04 7.12 -3.75
N LEU A 43 -0.98 7.27 -2.93
CA LEU A 43 -1.01 8.06 -1.69
C LEU A 43 -1.36 9.54 -1.90
N VAL A 44 -1.30 10.05 -3.13
CA VAL A 44 -1.76 11.43 -3.45
C VAL A 44 -3.27 11.59 -3.27
N SER A 45 -4.04 10.51 -3.43
CA SER A 45 -5.50 10.51 -3.30
C SER A 45 -5.95 10.38 -1.85
N GLN A 46 -6.83 11.27 -1.41
CA GLN A 46 -7.44 11.19 -0.07
C GLN A 46 -8.21 9.88 0.14
N SER A 47 -8.98 9.44 -0.86
CA SER A 47 -9.74 8.19 -0.81
C SER A 47 -8.82 6.99 -0.65
N PHE A 48 -7.72 6.95 -1.42
CA PHE A 48 -6.76 5.86 -1.31
C PHE A 48 -6.05 5.87 0.05
N ARG A 49 -5.60 7.03 0.56
CA ARG A 49 -4.96 7.14 1.89
C ARG A 49 -5.85 6.59 3.01
N GLN A 50 -7.15 6.89 2.97
CA GLN A 50 -8.09 6.40 3.98
C GLN A 50 -8.23 4.87 3.92
N ASN A 51 -8.37 4.30 2.72
CA ASN A 51 -8.44 2.87 2.52
C ASN A 51 -7.12 2.16 2.88
N PHE A 52 -5.99 2.75 2.52
CA PHE A 52 -4.66 2.26 2.88
C PHE A 52 -4.50 2.18 4.40
N ARG A 53 -4.88 3.23 5.13
CA ARG A 53 -4.89 3.21 6.61
C ARG A 53 -5.81 2.14 7.18
N ARG A 54 -6.96 1.85 6.57
CA ARG A 54 -7.85 0.78 7.00
C ARG A 54 -7.23 -0.61 6.80
N ALA A 55 -6.57 -0.83 5.66
CA ALA A 55 -5.83 -2.06 5.40
C ALA A 55 -4.66 -2.25 6.39
N LEU A 56 -3.99 -1.16 6.79
CA LEU A 56 -2.89 -1.20 7.76
C LEU A 56 -3.35 -1.47 9.20
N LYS A 57 -4.60 -1.15 9.55
CA LYS A 57 -5.22 -1.44 10.86
C LYS A 57 -5.65 -2.92 10.96
N GLY A 58 -4.80 -3.81 10.46
CA GLY A 58 -4.90 -5.27 10.62
C GLY A 58 -5.32 -5.66 12.03
#